data_AF-A0A974T5N1-F1
#
_entry.id   AF-A0A974T5N1-F1
#
_cell.length_a   1.000
_cell.length_b   1.000
_cell.length_c   1.000
_cell.angle_alpha   90.00
_cell.angle_beta   90.00
_cell.angle_gamma   90.00
#
_symmetry.space_group_name_H-M   'P 1'
#
loop_
_entity.id
_entity.type
_entity.pdbx_description
1 polymer ?
#
loop_
_entity_poly.entity_id
_entity_poly.type
_entity_poly.pdbx_seq_one_letter_code
_entity_poly.pdbx_strand_id
1 'polypeptide(L)'
;MPRAWKKREELAKADIDIAEGEKRVGEQVALIERLANHGHDVTEAMKLLQNYERTLEEFHRHRQIILTEIARQEGPEPQNPLTS
;
A
#
# COMPACT_ATOMS: atom_id res chain seq x y z
N MET A 1 10.42 7.46 -24.76
CA MET A 1 10.25 7.59 -23.30
C MET A 1 8.76 7.58 -22.99
N PRO A 2 8.25 6.72 -22.09
CA PRO A 2 6.86 6.78 -21.67
C PRO A 2 6.57 8.16 -21.06
N ARG A 3 5.41 8.75 -21.36
CA ARG A 3 5.08 10.12 -20.93
C ARG A 3 5.04 10.27 -19.40
N ALA A 4 4.73 9.18 -18.69
CA ALA A 4 4.54 9.17 -17.23
C ALA A 4 5.70 8.55 -16.42
N TRP A 5 6.95 8.57 -16.91
CA TRP A 5 8.07 7.88 -16.25
C TRP A 5 8.28 8.26 -14.78
N LYS A 6 8.14 9.54 -14.41
CA LYS A 6 8.24 9.99 -13.01
C LYS A 6 7.14 9.41 -12.13
N LYS A 7 5.92 9.31 -12.65
CA LYS A 7 4.79 8.73 -11.91
C LYS A 7 4.96 7.23 -11.73
N ARG A 8 5.61 6.54 -12.68
CA ARG A 8 5.98 5.13 -12.53
C ARG A 8 7.04 4.91 -11.46
N GLU A 9 7.97 5.84 -11.29
CA GLU A 9 8.95 5.81 -10.18
C GLU A 9 8.27 6.08 -8.82
N GLU A 10 7.38 7.08 -8.75
CA GLU A 10 6.55 7.32 -7.56
C GLU A 10 5.69 6.09 -7.21
N LEU A 11 5.13 5.39 -8.21
CA LEU A 11 4.37 4.15 -8.02
C LEU A 11 5.24 3.04 -7.43
N ALA A 12 6.44 2.82 -7.99
CA ALA A 12 7.36 1.81 -7.49
C ALA A 12 7.75 2.07 -6.03
N LYS A 13 7.97 3.33 -5.66
CA LYS A 13 8.21 3.71 -4.28
C LYS A 13 6.99 3.44 -3.39
N ALA A 14 5.79 3.81 -3.82
CA ALA A 14 4.56 3.55 -3.07
C ALA A 14 4.34 2.04 -2.86
N ASP A 15 4.65 1.20 -3.85
CA ASP A 15 4.59 -0.27 -3.74
C ASP A 15 5.57 -0.81 -2.69
N ILE A 16 6.80 -0.26 -2.61
CA ILE A 16 7.78 -0.62 -1.58
C ILE A 16 7.29 -0.21 -0.18
N ASP A 17 6.83 1.04 -0.04
CA ASP A 17 6.35 1.58 1.24
C ASP A 17 5.14 0.78 1.77
N ILE A 18 4.25 0.34 0.87
CA ILE A 18 3.13 -0.57 1.19
C ILE A 18 3.64 -1.92 1.67
N ALA A 19 4.55 -2.57 0.93
CA ALA A 19 5.07 -3.88 1.30
C ALA A 19 5.79 -3.87 2.66
N GLU A 20 6.56 -2.81 2.93
CA GLU A 20 7.16 -2.61 4.26
C GLU A 20 6.10 -2.38 5.35
N GLY A 21 5.06 -1.61 5.06
CA GLY A 21 3.94 -1.38 5.97
C GLY A 21 3.17 -2.65 6.32
N GLU A 22 2.82 -3.45 5.31
CA GLU A 22 2.17 -4.76 5.47
C GLU A 22 3.00 -5.71 6.33
N LYS A 23 4.32 -5.76 6.09
CA LYS A 23 5.25 -6.55 6.91
C LYS A 23 5.22 -6.11 8.37
N ARG A 24 5.27 -4.80 8.64
CA ARG A 24 5.23 -4.26 10.02
C ARG A 24 3.91 -4.54 10.71
N VAL A 25 2.78 -4.45 9.99
CA VAL A 25 1.46 -4.83 10.50
C VAL A 25 1.47 -6.32 10.90
N GLY A 26 1.95 -7.22 10.04
CA GLY A 26 2.04 -8.64 10.34
C GLY A 26 2.93 -8.96 11.54
N GLU A 27 4.09 -8.30 11.66
CA GLU A 27 4.98 -8.44 12.82
C GLU A 27 4.32 -7.96 14.12
N GLN A 28 3.57 -6.86 14.07
CA GLN A 28 2.85 -6.31 15.22
C GLN A 28 1.70 -7.22 15.67
N VAL A 29 0.96 -7.80 14.72
CA VAL A 29 -0.09 -8.80 15.00
C VAL A 29 0.51 -10.01 15.72
N ALA A 30 1.61 -10.57 15.19
CA ALA A 30 2.29 -11.70 15.82
C ALA A 30 2.83 -11.37 17.23
N LEU A 31 3.31 -10.14 17.45
CA LEU A 31 3.72 -9.67 18.77
C LEU A 31 2.53 -9.61 19.74
N ILE A 32 1.39 -9.06 19.31
CA ILE A 32 0.17 -8.99 20.13
C ILE A 32 -0.30 -10.39 20.52
N GLU A 33 -0.36 -11.32 19.58
CA GLU A 33 -0.75 -12.71 19.84
C GLU A 33 0.17 -13.36 20.87
N ARG A 34 1.48 -13.18 20.72
CA ARG A 34 2.47 -13.69 21.69
C ARG A 34 2.28 -13.07 23.07
N LEU A 35 2.12 -11.75 23.17
CA LEU A 35 1.94 -11.06 24.44
C LEU A 35 0.65 -11.50 25.14
N ALA A 36 -0.45 -11.59 24.40
CA ALA A 36 -1.74 -12.05 24.91
C ALA A 36 -1.67 -13.49 25.43
N ASN A 37 -0.99 -14.39 24.71
CA ASN A 37 -0.80 -15.78 25.12
C ASN A 37 0.00 -15.93 26.44
N HIS A 38 0.85 -14.96 26.76
CA HIS A 38 1.60 -14.91 28.01
C HIS A 38 0.89 -14.09 29.11
N GLY A 39 -0.33 -13.60 28.86
CA GLY A 39 -1.12 -12.83 29.83
C GLY A 39 -0.64 -11.39 30.03
N HIS A 40 0.16 -10.85 29.11
CA HIS A 40 0.59 -9.46 29.15
C HIS A 40 -0.54 -8.53 28.68
N ASP A 41 -0.54 -7.28 29.18
CA ASP A 41 -1.39 -6.22 28.63
C ASP A 41 -0.92 -5.87 27.20
N VAL A 42 -1.86 -5.90 26.26
CA VAL A 42 -1.64 -5.63 24.84
C VAL A 42 -2.21 -4.30 24.38
N THR A 43 -2.75 -3.48 25.28
CA THR A 43 -3.46 -2.24 24.94
C THR A 43 -2.63 -1.30 24.08
N GLU A 44 -1.39 -1.02 24.47
CA GLU A 44 -0.50 -0.15 23.69
C GLU A 44 -0.05 -0.79 22.38
N ALA A 45 0.15 -2.11 22.37
CA ALA A 45 0.50 -2.83 21.16
C ALA A 45 -0.65 -2.78 20.12
N MET A 46 -1.91 -2.88 20.57
CA MET A 46 -3.09 -2.72 19.73
C MET A 46 -3.25 -1.30 19.19
N LYS A 47 -2.99 -0.27 20.01
CA LYS A 47 -2.99 1.14 19.54
C LYS A 47 -1.94 1.35 18.46
N LEU A 48 -0.75 0.77 18.63
CA LEU A 48 0.30 0.84 17.63
C LEU A 48 -0.11 0.15 16.32
N LEU A 49 -0.75 -1.02 16.41
CA LEU A 49 -1.30 -1.72 15.26
C LEU A 49 -2.30 -0.83 14.49
N GLN A 50 -3.26 -0.21 15.19
CA GLN A 50 -4.24 0.68 14.57
C GLN A 50 -3.58 1.87 13.84
N ASN A 51 -2.48 2.40 14.39
CA ASN A 51 -1.73 3.48 13.74
C ASN A 51 -1.02 2.99 12.47
N TYR A 52 -0.45 1.78 12.49
CA TYR A 52 0.15 1.17 11.29
C TYR A 52 -0.90 0.90 10.21
N GLU A 53 -2.04 0.32 10.58
CA GLU A 53 -3.15 0.07 9.65
C GLU A 53 -3.64 1.37 9.00
N ARG A 54 -3.87 2.42 9.79
CA ARG A 54 -4.26 3.73 9.25
C ARG A 54 -3.22 4.33 8.31
N THR A 55 -1.94 4.19 8.65
CA THR A 55 -0.86 4.70 7.80
C THR A 55 -0.79 3.93 6.48
N LEU A 56 -0.97 2.60 6.53
CA LEU A 56 -1.00 1.73 5.36
C LEU A 56 -2.19 2.06 4.45
N GLU A 57 -3.37 2.36 5.01
CA GLU A 57 -4.51 2.86 4.23
C GLU A 57 -4.16 4.14 3.45
N GLU A 58 -3.46 5.10 4.06
CA GLU A 58 -3.04 6.32 3.36
C GLU A 58 -2.06 6.02 2.22
N PHE A 59 -1.15 5.05 2.38
CA PHE A 59 -0.27 4.61 1.30
C PHE A 59 -1.04 3.95 0.16
N HIS A 60 -2.03 3.10 0.45
CA HIS A 60 -2.90 2.54 -0.58
C HIS A 60 -3.69 3.63 -1.31
N ARG A 61 -4.22 4.64 -0.62
CA ARG A 61 -4.89 5.79 -1.25
C ARG A 61 -3.93 6.58 -2.13
N HIS A 62 -2.72 6.84 -1.66
CA HIS A 62 -1.68 7.53 -2.42
C HIS A 62 -1.33 6.78 -3.72
N ARG A 63 -1.16 5.46 -3.63
CA ARG A 63 -0.94 4.59 -4.79
C ARG A 63 -2.06 4.70 -5.82
N GLN A 64 -3.32 4.71 -5.39
CA GLN A 64 -4.47 4.85 -6.31
C GLN A 64 -4.50 6.20 -7.03
N ILE A 65 -4.10 7.29 -6.34
CA ILE A 65 -3.96 8.61 -6.95
C ILE A 65 -2.88 8.58 -8.05
N ILE A 66 -1.72 7.96 -7.77
CA ILE A 66 -0.64 7.83 -8.77
C ILE A 66 -1.11 7.03 -9.99
N LEU A 67 -1.78 5.89 -9.79
CA LEU A 67 -2.29 5.05 -10.87
C LEU A 67 -3.30 5.81 -11.75
N THR A 68 -4.21 6.53 -11.13
CA THR A 68 -5.19 7.38 -11.84
C THR A 68 -4.49 8.43 -12.70
N GLU A 69 -3.42 9.03 -12.18
CA GLU A 69 -2.63 10.04 -12.90
C GLU A 69 -1.82 9.43 -14.06
N ILE A 70 -1.25 8.24 -13.88
CA ILE A 70 -0.57 7.51 -14.98
C ILE A 70 -1.57 7.23 -16.10
N ALA A 71 -2.74 6.69 -15.78
CA ALA A 71 -3.79 6.38 -16.77
C ALA A 71 -4.22 7.64 -17.54
N ARG A 72 -4.34 8.79 -16.85
CA ARG A 72 -4.66 10.08 -17.48
C ARG A 72 -3.57 10.54 -18.47
N GLN A 73 -2.29 10.35 -18.13
CA GLN A 73 -1.16 10.82 -18.94
C GLN A 73 -0.84 9.91 -20.13
N GLU A 74 -1.05 8.60 -19.98
CA GLU A 74 -0.80 7.61 -21.02
C GLU A 74 -1.99 7.48 -21.98
N GLY A 75 -3.19 7.95 -21.58
CA GLY A 75 -4.43 7.79 -22.32
C GLY A 75 -4.99 6.37 -22.20
N PRO A 76 -6.25 6.12 -22.55
CA PRO A 76 -6.74 4.75 -22.70
C PRO A 76 -5.88 4.05 -23.76
N GLU A 77 -5.41 2.85 -23.45
CA GLU A 77 -4.83 1.95 -24.44
C GLU A 77 -5.77 1.92 -25.66
N PRO A 78 -5.29 2.07 -26.91
CA PRO A 78 -6.15 1.97 -28.07
C PRO A 78 -6.81 0.59 -28.04
N GLN A 79 -8.11 0.55 -27.77
CA GLN A 79 -8.94 -0.64 -27.95
C GLN A 79 -8.77 -1.07 -29.40
N ASN A 80 -8.01 -2.13 -29.65
CA ASN A 80 -7.78 -2.66 -30.98
C ASN A 80 -9.11 -3.25 -31.49
N PRO A 81 -9.85 -2.59 -32.39
CA PRO A 81 -11.16 -3.07 -32.82
C PRO A 81 -10.96 -3.94 -34.06
N LEU A 82 -10.31 -5.09 -33.92
CA LEU A 82 -10.20 -6.07 -35.00
C LEU A 82 -10.27 -7.50 -34.46
N THR A 83 -11.49 -7.91 -34.12
CA THR A 83 -11.95 -9.29 -34.31
C THR A 83 -13.42 -9.26 -34.73
N SER A 84 -13.65 -9.27 -36.04
CA SER A 84 -14.88 -9.71 -36.70
C SER A 84 -14.49 -10.43 -37.97
#